data_AF-A0A2E6ZQ71-F1
#
_entry.id   AF-A0A2E6ZQ71-F1
#
_cell.length_a   1.000
_cell.length_b   1.000
_cell.length_c   1.000
_cell.angle_alpha   90.00
_cell.angle_beta   90.00
_cell.angle_gamma   90.00
#
_symmetry.space_group_name_H-M   'P 1'
#
loop_
_entity.id
_entity.type
_entity.pdbx_description
1 polymer ?
#
loop_
_entity_poly.entity_id
_entity_poly.type
_entity_poly.pdbx_seq_one_letter_code
_entity_poly.pdbx_strand_id
1 'polypeptide(L)'
;MSMQSAKISLGLFLLVFLALPCFSCDVNKSASSSEEETRNVVSMTSPIGKWIDFTENPPDRDLKNLAIQYGLTPNRKSSLNRFSEQGHSVGRLDMFTVINLRVPELYEVEAELVYVTDSAYWYVDIDKGFDRNSYEMAAIKWEQIVLDHFAEHPAIKLTILNTSLQGVSGYFSDVDSYPHWVHINSNDRPMIYLDPSRNKPGSDAYMSVLIHEFHHLIHNMLDEGEEAWVNEGLAELDVRNLGYETHVEKYFLNEPNTQLNFWPSEPKKSLPHYGAASLFFEFVSGRISDPQSLNALMEESQDGLSGVDSWLRNNGTDFHDEFGKWTVANYLGLERGEYSYPSRAIKLKSGIDRLEIGENNYLVSQYGTRYFKMKEIEKDIGIKIKGNSRVGRFNTKCHTKCWWSNKGDSIDSSLTLDIDLTTRENPELRFELWHDIEEGWDYGYLSVSTDQGETWETLAAKGTTSKNPVGSNYGYGYTGESDWVTNHVGLSDFIGKEILVKFQYVTDAAVHLDGMLIKGIRLIDMNVEIADEYLKYNSSGFVLVDDFVKQNFLFQVLKKLPSGKYVVDNISLDEFNEALYLVDKEENLKEVAVVVSGMTGLTQQPAKFTLSVSEGLDN
;
A
#
# COMPACT_ATOMS: atom_id res chain seq x y z
N MET A 1 27.51 41.75 -38.15
CA MET A 1 28.19 41.47 -39.44
C MET A 1 28.71 40.04 -39.41
N SER A 2 28.20 39.20 -40.33
CA SER A 2 28.63 37.86 -40.82
C SER A 2 29.23 36.84 -39.82
N MET A 3 28.58 35.68 -39.56
CA MET A 3 28.68 34.37 -40.30
C MET A 3 30.09 33.75 -40.24
N GLN A 4 30.36 32.44 -39.98
CA GLN A 4 29.60 31.21 -40.26
C GLN A 4 30.30 29.95 -39.65
N SER A 5 29.50 28.99 -39.14
CA SER A 5 29.52 27.49 -39.32
C SER A 5 30.78 26.63 -39.02
N ALA A 6 30.69 25.60 -38.13
CA ALA A 6 30.37 24.16 -38.40
C ALA A 6 31.65 23.25 -38.40
N LYS A 7 31.73 21.96 -38.00
CA LYS A 7 30.79 20.87 -37.63
C LYS A 7 31.61 19.59 -37.21
N ILE A 8 31.02 18.73 -36.37
CA ILE A 8 30.89 17.23 -36.46
C ILE A 8 32.00 16.26 -35.95
N SER A 9 31.59 15.48 -34.92
CA SER A 9 31.53 14.01 -34.71
C SER A 9 32.76 13.08 -34.78
N LEU A 10 32.87 12.18 -33.79
CA LEU A 10 33.01 10.74 -34.03
C LEU A 10 32.45 9.93 -32.83
N GLY A 11 31.62 8.92 -33.10
CA GLY A 11 31.03 8.01 -32.11
C GLY A 11 31.52 6.56 -32.23
N LEU A 12 31.16 5.77 -31.21
CA LEU A 12 30.78 4.35 -31.14
C LEU A 12 31.44 3.32 -32.10
N PHE A 13 31.96 2.19 -31.57
CA PHE A 13 31.27 0.88 -31.61
C PHE A 13 32.02 -0.27 -30.88
N LEU A 14 31.20 -1.21 -30.41
CA LEU A 14 31.44 -2.46 -29.69
C LEU A 14 31.79 -3.65 -30.63
N LEU A 15 32.31 -4.74 -30.03
CA LEU A 15 31.97 -6.18 -30.22
C LEU A 15 32.72 -7.12 -31.22
N VAL A 16 33.25 -8.23 -30.64
CA VAL A 16 33.11 -9.68 -31.01
C VAL A 16 34.39 -10.51 -31.33
N PHE A 17 34.74 -11.37 -30.35
CA PHE A 17 35.10 -12.81 -30.30
C PHE A 17 36.10 -13.59 -31.20
N LEU A 18 36.72 -14.57 -30.49
CA LEU A 18 37.13 -15.96 -30.80
C LEU A 18 38.52 -16.26 -31.42
N ALA A 19 39.40 -16.95 -30.67
CA ALA A 19 39.69 -18.41 -30.80
C ALA A 19 40.97 -18.86 -30.03
N LEU A 20 40.94 -20.13 -29.59
CA LEU A 20 41.90 -20.93 -28.78
C LEU A 20 43.28 -21.20 -29.46
N PRO A 21 44.29 -21.75 -28.73
CA PRO A 21 44.45 -23.22 -28.63
C PRO A 21 44.91 -23.79 -27.26
N CYS A 22 44.61 -25.08 -27.07
CA CYS A 22 44.99 -26.00 -25.99
C CYS A 22 46.49 -26.34 -25.92
N PHE A 23 46.97 -26.74 -24.73
CA PHE A 23 47.86 -27.91 -24.53
C PHE A 23 47.71 -28.50 -23.11
N SER A 24 47.91 -29.80 -22.99
CA SER A 24 47.53 -30.73 -21.92
C SER A 24 48.71 -31.25 -21.08
N CYS A 25 48.36 -32.00 -20.02
CA CYS A 25 49.09 -33.04 -19.26
C CYS A 25 49.70 -32.61 -17.90
N ASP A 26 49.75 -33.41 -16.82
CA ASP A 26 48.97 -34.54 -16.27
C ASP A 26 49.62 -34.92 -14.90
N VAL A 27 48.85 -35.54 -13.99
CA VAL A 27 49.24 -36.53 -12.94
C VAL A 27 49.93 -36.13 -11.58
N ASN A 28 49.16 -36.41 -10.50
CA ASN A 28 49.42 -36.97 -9.15
C ASN A 28 50.58 -36.50 -8.23
N LYS A 29 50.23 -36.21 -6.96
CA LYS A 29 50.68 -37.00 -5.78
C LYS A 29 49.96 -36.65 -4.47
N SER A 30 49.62 -37.69 -3.72
CA SER A 30 49.16 -37.72 -2.33
C SER A 30 50.30 -37.41 -1.33
N ALA A 31 49.99 -36.75 -0.20
CA ALA A 31 50.61 -37.03 1.10
C ALA A 31 49.78 -36.43 2.24
N SER A 32 49.60 -37.24 3.29
CA SER A 32 48.91 -36.97 4.55
C SER A 32 49.68 -36.02 5.47
N SER A 33 48.95 -35.22 6.26
CA SER A 33 49.29 -34.97 7.66
C SER A 33 48.05 -34.56 8.44
N SER A 34 47.78 -35.35 9.47
CA SER A 34 46.83 -35.11 10.56
C SER A 34 47.19 -33.87 11.36
N GLU A 35 46.22 -33.01 11.63
CA GLU A 35 46.20 -32.13 12.80
C GLU A 35 44.75 -31.72 13.09
N GLU A 36 44.43 -31.64 14.38
CA GLU A 36 43.10 -31.58 14.97
C GLU A 36 42.25 -30.40 14.47
N GLU A 37 41.15 -30.67 13.78
CA GLU A 37 40.10 -29.69 13.54
C GLU A 37 39.06 -29.71 14.66
N THR A 38 39.19 -28.70 15.51
CA THR A 38 38.11 -28.03 16.23
C THR A 38 36.76 -28.21 15.53
N ARG A 39 35.74 -28.65 16.30
CA ARG A 39 34.34 -28.64 15.87
C ARG A 39 33.97 -27.22 15.47
N ASN A 40 34.02 -26.94 14.18
CA ASN A 40 33.45 -25.77 13.55
C ASN A 40 31.95 -25.80 13.82
N VAL A 41 31.49 -24.93 14.72
CA VAL A 41 30.10 -24.48 14.73
C VAL A 41 29.91 -23.80 13.39
N VAL A 42 29.21 -24.48 12.50
CA VAL A 42 28.80 -23.95 11.21
C VAL A 42 27.91 -22.75 11.52
N SER A 43 28.46 -21.55 11.30
CA SER A 43 27.68 -20.34 11.05
C SER A 43 26.83 -20.63 9.82
N MET A 44 25.62 -21.12 10.04
CA MET A 44 24.63 -21.23 8.97
C MET A 44 24.05 -19.84 8.78
N THR A 45 24.51 -19.19 7.72
CA THR A 45 23.80 -18.10 7.08
C THR A 45 22.34 -18.50 6.87
N SER A 46 21.46 -17.67 7.41
CA SER A 46 20.00 -17.79 7.43
C SER A 46 19.39 -18.17 6.09
N PRO A 47 18.48 -19.15 6.01
CA PRO A 47 17.48 -19.19 4.96
C PRO A 47 16.19 -18.54 5.49
N ILE A 48 16.06 -17.21 5.36
CA ILE A 48 14.74 -16.52 5.37
C ILE A 48 14.04 -16.81 4.02
N GLY A 49 14.00 -18.08 3.63
CA GLY A 49 13.56 -18.50 2.30
C GLY A 49 12.04 -18.46 2.12
N LYS A 50 11.59 -17.67 1.15
CA LYS A 50 10.28 -17.62 0.46
C LYS A 50 9.05 -18.03 1.30
N TRP A 51 8.59 -17.11 2.12
CA TRP A 51 7.22 -17.08 2.61
C TRP A 51 6.40 -16.29 1.59
N ILE A 52 5.66 -16.97 0.72
CA ILE A 52 4.76 -16.28 -0.21
C ILE A 52 3.36 -16.86 -0.04
N ASP A 53 2.51 -16.10 0.64
CA ASP A 53 1.06 -16.22 0.61
C ASP A 53 0.59 -15.01 -0.23
N PHE A 54 0.74 -15.06 -1.55
CA PHE A 54 0.11 -14.08 -2.44
C PHE A 54 -1.17 -14.70 -3.01
N THR A 55 -2.27 -13.95 -2.95
CA THR A 55 -3.47 -14.23 -3.74
C THR A 55 -3.31 -13.69 -5.16
N GLU A 56 -4.27 -13.97 -6.04
CA GLU A 56 -4.34 -13.31 -7.35
C GLU A 56 -4.28 -11.79 -7.15
N ASN A 57 -3.50 -11.06 -7.95
CA ASN A 57 -3.51 -9.60 -7.88
C ASN A 57 -4.85 -9.12 -8.45
N PRO A 58 -5.60 -8.26 -7.73
CA PRO A 58 -6.80 -7.67 -8.27
C PRO A 58 -6.46 -6.79 -9.50
N PRO A 59 -7.36 -6.65 -10.48
CA PRO A 59 -7.14 -5.72 -11.59
C PRO A 59 -7.24 -4.26 -11.14
N ASP A 60 -6.42 -3.40 -11.73
CA ASP A 60 -6.50 -1.96 -11.53
C ASP A 60 -7.83 -1.39 -12.05
N ARG A 61 -8.26 -0.33 -11.40
CA ARG A 61 -9.46 0.43 -11.72
C ARG A 61 -9.24 1.27 -12.97
N ASP A 62 -10.04 1.02 -14.00
CA ASP A 62 -10.16 1.92 -15.15
C ASP A 62 -11.45 2.74 -15.04
N LEU A 63 -11.34 3.99 -14.55
CA LEU A 63 -12.48 4.90 -14.39
C LEU A 63 -13.24 5.16 -15.69
N LYS A 64 -12.53 5.21 -16.82
CA LYS A 64 -13.14 5.46 -18.13
C LYS A 64 -13.94 4.25 -18.59
N ASN A 65 -13.41 3.04 -18.41
CA ASN A 65 -14.12 1.80 -18.68
C ASN A 65 -15.34 1.66 -17.78
N LEU A 66 -15.21 1.91 -16.47
CA LEU A 66 -16.33 1.91 -15.53
C LEU A 66 -17.43 2.90 -15.94
N ALA A 67 -17.06 4.12 -16.32
CA ALA A 67 -18.00 5.11 -16.82
C ALA A 67 -18.78 4.59 -18.05
N ILE A 68 -18.09 3.99 -19.02
CA ILE A 68 -18.72 3.41 -20.23
C ILE A 68 -19.65 2.24 -19.86
N GLN A 69 -19.19 1.31 -19.02
CA GLN A 69 -19.95 0.14 -18.58
C GLN A 69 -21.28 0.53 -17.93
N TYR A 70 -21.28 1.64 -17.17
CA TYR A 70 -22.47 2.17 -16.50
C TYR A 70 -23.18 3.27 -17.30
N GLY A 71 -22.94 3.34 -18.61
CA GLY A 71 -23.73 4.15 -19.56
C GLY A 71 -23.41 5.64 -19.59
N LEU A 72 -22.29 6.06 -18.99
CA LEU A 72 -21.75 7.41 -19.14
C LEU A 72 -20.97 7.49 -20.47
N THR A 73 -21.32 8.46 -21.30
CA THR A 73 -20.69 8.65 -22.62
C THR A 73 -20.37 10.12 -22.87
N PRO A 74 -19.38 10.45 -23.72
CA PRO A 74 -19.01 11.82 -24.07
C PRO A 74 -20.14 12.68 -24.66
N ASN A 75 -21.27 12.07 -25.07
CA ASN A 75 -22.36 12.72 -25.80
C ASN A 75 -23.55 13.16 -24.93
N ARG A 76 -23.54 12.90 -23.60
CA ARG A 76 -24.43 13.66 -22.72
C ARG A 76 -23.89 15.09 -22.66
N LYS A 77 -24.66 16.04 -23.18
CA LYS A 77 -24.36 17.48 -23.23
C LYS A 77 -23.98 18.04 -21.83
N SER A 78 -22.74 17.87 -21.38
CA SER A 78 -22.15 18.74 -20.37
C SER A 78 -21.60 19.96 -21.09
N SER A 79 -22.45 20.97 -21.23
CA SER A 79 -22.04 22.31 -21.65
C SER A 79 -21.50 23.08 -20.43
N LEU A 80 -20.48 22.52 -19.78
CA LEU A 80 -19.67 23.21 -18.78
C LEU A 80 -18.26 23.33 -19.34
N ASN A 81 -17.67 24.50 -19.15
CA ASN A 81 -16.52 25.00 -19.88
C ASN A 81 -15.40 23.96 -19.96
N ARG A 82 -15.15 23.44 -21.18
CA ARG A 82 -13.90 22.74 -21.49
C ARG A 82 -12.75 23.58 -20.95
N PHE A 83 -11.79 22.94 -20.28
CA PHE A 83 -10.48 23.52 -20.07
C PHE A 83 -9.94 23.97 -21.44
N SER A 84 -10.06 25.27 -21.70
CA SER A 84 -9.56 25.91 -22.90
C SER A 84 -8.16 26.38 -22.57
N GLU A 85 -7.14 25.68 -23.11
CA GLU A 85 -5.75 26.14 -23.06
C GLU A 85 -5.57 27.56 -23.64
N GLN A 86 -6.55 28.04 -24.41
CA GLN A 86 -6.62 29.44 -24.83
C GLN A 86 -7.12 30.32 -23.67
N GLY A 87 -6.25 31.21 -23.19
CA GLY A 87 -6.65 32.34 -22.34
C GLY A 87 -6.45 32.18 -20.83
N HIS A 88 -5.33 31.61 -20.38
CA HIS A 88 -4.93 31.65 -18.96
C HIS A 88 -4.13 32.93 -18.66
N SER A 89 -4.81 34.06 -18.57
CA SER A 89 -4.23 35.32 -18.08
C SER A 89 -4.47 35.47 -16.59
N VAL A 90 -3.48 35.98 -15.85
CA VAL A 90 -3.64 36.40 -14.45
C VAL A 90 -4.89 37.29 -14.30
N GLY A 91 -5.67 37.03 -13.24
CA GLY A 91 -6.97 37.68 -12.99
C GLY A 91 -8.18 36.90 -13.52
N ARG A 92 -7.97 35.78 -14.24
CA ARG A 92 -9.05 34.88 -14.64
C ARG A 92 -9.68 34.21 -13.42
N LEU A 93 -11.02 34.16 -13.38
CA LEU A 93 -11.78 33.41 -12.39
C LEU A 93 -12.23 32.08 -13.01
N ASP A 94 -11.98 30.98 -12.28
CA ASP A 94 -12.51 29.66 -12.62
C ASP A 94 -13.24 29.08 -11.39
N MET A 95 -14.24 28.24 -11.64
CA MET A 95 -14.92 27.45 -10.63
C MET A 95 -14.23 26.09 -10.49
N PHE A 96 -14.11 25.63 -9.25
CA PHE A 96 -13.52 24.33 -8.90
C PHE A 96 -14.43 23.56 -7.97
N THR A 97 -14.61 22.26 -8.25
CA THR A 97 -15.21 21.31 -7.33
C THR A 97 -14.13 20.81 -6.35
N VAL A 98 -14.42 20.85 -5.06
CA VAL A 98 -13.50 20.49 -3.97
C VAL A 98 -14.15 19.46 -3.06
N ILE A 99 -13.39 18.47 -2.63
CA ILE A 99 -13.87 17.37 -1.79
C ILE A 99 -13.55 17.68 -0.32
N ASN A 100 -14.52 17.47 0.55
CA ASN A 100 -14.32 17.47 1.99
C ASN A 100 -13.84 16.08 2.45
N LEU A 101 -12.55 15.92 2.72
CA LEU A 101 -11.97 14.64 3.16
C LEU A 101 -12.33 14.25 4.59
N ARG A 102 -13.01 15.11 5.35
CA ARG A 102 -13.48 14.78 6.72
C ARG A 102 -14.88 14.21 6.74
N VAL A 103 -15.74 14.68 5.83
CA VAL A 103 -17.12 14.27 5.68
C VAL A 103 -17.37 14.21 4.18
N PRO A 104 -17.77 13.05 3.61
CA PRO A 104 -17.87 12.86 2.17
C PRO A 104 -18.95 13.79 1.60
N GLU A 105 -18.52 14.99 1.23
CA GLU A 105 -19.34 16.09 0.73
C GLU A 105 -18.50 16.93 -0.24
N LEU A 106 -19.16 17.53 -1.22
CA LEU A 106 -18.54 18.39 -2.22
C LEU A 106 -18.92 19.83 -1.97
N TYR A 107 -18.02 20.74 -2.31
CA TYR A 107 -18.30 22.17 -2.35
C TYR A 107 -17.59 22.83 -3.53
N GLU A 108 -18.12 23.97 -3.95
CA GLU A 108 -17.59 24.74 -5.06
C GLU A 108 -16.76 25.91 -4.54
N VAL A 109 -15.64 26.19 -5.21
CA VAL A 109 -14.75 27.32 -4.93
C VAL A 109 -14.55 28.12 -6.20
N GLU A 110 -14.85 29.42 -6.16
CA GLU A 110 -14.42 30.36 -7.18
C GLU A 110 -13.01 30.85 -6.84
N ALA A 111 -12.07 30.69 -7.77
CA ALA A 111 -10.67 31.06 -7.53
C ALA A 111 -10.10 31.91 -8.67
N GLU A 112 -9.27 32.88 -8.29
CA GLU A 112 -8.53 33.74 -9.22
C GLU A 112 -7.17 33.08 -9.55
N LEU A 113 -6.84 33.03 -10.84
CA LEU A 113 -5.49 32.74 -11.32
C LEU A 113 -4.57 33.90 -10.98
N VAL A 114 -3.73 33.77 -9.95
CA VAL A 114 -2.88 34.86 -9.45
C VAL A 114 -1.47 34.84 -10.04
N TYR A 115 -0.99 33.68 -10.48
CA TYR A 115 0.35 33.51 -11.03
C TYR A 115 0.39 32.35 -12.04
N VAL A 116 1.24 32.48 -13.05
CA VAL A 116 1.47 31.46 -14.09
C VAL A 116 2.97 31.29 -14.24
N THR A 117 3.45 30.06 -14.09
CA THR A 117 4.84 29.68 -14.35
C THR A 117 4.92 28.68 -15.50
N ASP A 118 6.10 28.14 -15.78
CA ASP A 118 6.26 27.10 -16.78
C ASP A 118 5.61 25.79 -16.29
N SER A 119 5.82 25.42 -15.02
CA SER A 119 5.28 24.18 -14.45
C SER A 119 3.87 24.27 -13.87
N ALA A 120 3.34 25.47 -13.53
CA ALA A 120 2.09 25.54 -12.78
C ALA A 120 1.19 26.77 -13.04
N TYR A 121 -0.11 26.57 -12.81
CA TYR A 121 -1.13 27.61 -12.66
C TYR A 121 -1.52 27.74 -11.19
N TRP A 122 -1.36 28.93 -10.62
CA TRP A 122 -1.60 29.18 -9.20
C TRP A 122 -2.95 29.87 -9.01
N TYR A 123 -3.93 29.14 -8.51
CA TYR A 123 -5.27 29.63 -8.21
C TYR A 123 -5.43 29.88 -6.70
N VAL A 124 -6.13 30.97 -6.36
CA VAL A 124 -6.43 31.35 -4.98
C VAL A 124 -7.91 31.65 -4.83
N ASP A 125 -8.53 31.01 -3.84
CA ASP A 125 -9.91 31.24 -3.42
C ASP A 125 -10.18 32.73 -3.17
N ILE A 126 -11.17 33.30 -3.87
CA ILE A 126 -11.47 34.74 -3.83
C ILE A 126 -12.09 35.19 -2.51
N ASP A 127 -12.71 34.26 -1.77
CA ASP A 127 -13.31 34.55 -0.46
C ASP A 127 -12.23 34.69 0.63
N LYS A 128 -10.97 34.39 0.29
CA LYS A 128 -9.81 34.52 1.15
C LYS A 128 -8.98 35.70 0.65
N GLY A 129 -8.86 36.75 1.46
CA GLY A 129 -7.87 37.79 1.20
C GLY A 129 -6.46 37.19 1.14
N PHE A 130 -5.70 37.50 0.08
CA PHE A 130 -4.38 36.91 -0.13
C PHE A 130 -3.27 37.93 -0.34
N ASP A 131 -2.06 37.58 0.10
CA ASP A 131 -0.83 38.33 -0.16
C ASP A 131 -0.16 37.79 -1.43
N ARG A 132 -0.25 38.55 -2.54
CA ARG A 132 0.35 38.18 -3.83
C ARG A 132 1.85 37.89 -3.73
N ASN A 133 2.58 38.60 -2.87
CA ASN A 133 4.02 38.38 -2.71
C ASN A 133 4.33 36.98 -2.16
N SER A 134 3.48 36.45 -1.27
CA SER A 134 3.66 35.10 -0.72
C SER A 134 3.47 34.02 -1.79
N TYR A 135 2.56 34.22 -2.76
CA TYR A 135 2.36 33.30 -3.88
C TYR A 135 3.45 33.42 -4.95
N GLU A 136 3.96 34.62 -5.22
CA GLU A 136 5.14 34.80 -6.09
C GLU A 136 6.36 34.06 -5.51
N MET A 137 6.62 34.19 -4.20
CA MET A 137 7.69 33.43 -3.54
C MET A 137 7.47 31.92 -3.62
N ALA A 138 6.22 31.46 -3.44
CA ALA A 138 5.88 30.04 -3.57
C ALA A 138 6.17 29.54 -4.99
N ALA A 139 5.71 30.27 -6.01
CA ALA A 139 5.92 29.94 -7.41
C ALA A 139 7.40 29.87 -7.80
N ILE A 140 8.21 30.85 -7.37
CA ILE A 140 9.66 30.85 -7.64
C ILE A 140 10.34 29.64 -6.98
N LYS A 141 10.01 29.33 -5.72
CA LYS A 141 10.56 28.16 -5.03
C LYS A 141 10.17 26.85 -5.72
N TRP A 142 8.90 26.73 -6.13
CA TRP A 142 8.39 25.55 -6.82
C TRP A 142 9.10 25.32 -8.17
N GLU A 143 9.24 26.36 -9.00
CA GLU A 143 9.97 26.24 -10.27
C GLU A 143 11.41 25.77 -10.06
N GLN A 144 12.08 26.27 -9.02
CA GLN A 144 13.43 25.81 -8.69
C GLN A 144 13.44 24.32 -8.30
N ILE A 145 12.49 23.87 -7.48
CA ILE A 145 12.36 22.44 -7.11
C ILE A 145 12.14 21.58 -8.34
N VAL A 146 11.20 21.97 -9.22
CA VAL A 146 10.90 21.23 -10.46
C VAL A 146 12.11 21.14 -11.37
N LEU A 147 12.83 22.26 -11.57
CA LEU A 147 14.03 22.30 -12.40
C LEU A 147 15.16 21.42 -11.84
N ASP A 148 15.33 21.41 -10.51
CA ASP A 148 16.44 20.69 -9.88
C ASP A 148 16.18 19.18 -9.72
N HIS A 149 14.91 18.77 -9.57
CA HIS A 149 14.59 17.39 -9.16
C HIS A 149 13.59 16.67 -10.06
N PHE A 150 12.73 17.39 -10.79
CA PHE A 150 11.64 16.79 -11.57
C PHE A 150 11.70 17.07 -13.07
N ALA A 151 12.80 17.63 -13.57
CA ALA A 151 12.95 18.05 -14.97
C ALA A 151 12.89 16.89 -15.98
N GLU A 152 13.08 15.65 -15.54
CA GLU A 152 13.01 14.45 -16.39
C GLU A 152 11.60 13.85 -16.51
N HIS A 153 10.65 14.26 -15.66
CA HIS A 153 9.25 13.84 -15.77
C HIS A 153 8.53 14.61 -16.89
N PRO A 154 7.49 14.03 -17.51
CA PRO A 154 6.71 14.74 -18.54
C PRO A 154 6.28 16.11 -18.03
N ALA A 155 6.39 17.14 -18.89
CA ALA A 155 6.06 18.52 -18.56
C ALA A 155 4.54 18.69 -18.35
N ILE A 156 4.06 18.27 -17.19
CA ILE A 156 2.68 18.48 -16.75
C ILE A 156 2.61 19.89 -16.20
N LYS A 157 1.74 20.70 -16.80
CA LYS A 157 1.44 22.01 -16.24
C LYS A 157 0.36 21.86 -15.19
N LEU A 158 0.78 21.75 -13.94
CA LEU A 158 -0.05 21.50 -12.76
C LEU A 158 -1.00 22.67 -12.47
N THR A 159 -2.23 22.39 -12.07
CA THR A 159 -3.07 23.41 -11.41
C THR A 159 -2.93 23.29 -9.89
N ILE A 160 -2.59 24.38 -9.21
CA ILE A 160 -2.50 24.42 -7.73
C ILE A 160 -3.62 25.31 -7.22
N LEU A 161 -4.61 24.71 -6.57
CA LEU A 161 -5.73 25.44 -5.94
C LEU A 161 -5.43 25.69 -4.46
N ASN A 162 -5.45 26.96 -4.06
CA ASN A 162 -5.25 27.38 -2.69
C ASN A 162 -6.57 27.82 -2.07
N THR A 163 -7.13 26.97 -1.20
CA THR A 163 -8.43 27.20 -0.53
C THR A 163 -8.42 26.57 0.86
N SER A 164 -9.38 26.93 1.71
CA SER A 164 -9.51 26.29 3.03
C SER A 164 -9.91 24.82 2.88
N LEU A 165 -9.16 23.91 3.51
CA LEU A 165 -9.42 22.48 3.43
C LEU A 165 -9.84 21.92 4.79
N GLN A 166 -10.85 21.06 4.76
CA GLN A 166 -11.32 20.33 5.93
C GLN A 166 -10.55 19.01 6.06
N GLY A 167 -10.07 18.71 7.27
CA GLY A 167 -9.31 17.47 7.52
C GLY A 167 -7.82 17.57 7.23
N VAL A 168 -7.42 18.02 6.04
CA VAL A 168 -6.03 17.93 5.54
C VAL A 168 -5.33 19.28 5.32
N SER A 169 -4.02 19.25 5.08
CA SER A 169 -3.23 20.44 4.70
C SER A 169 -3.06 20.59 3.18
N GLY A 170 -3.19 19.48 2.45
CA GLY A 170 -3.25 19.38 1.01
C GLY A 170 -3.84 18.03 0.64
N TYR A 171 -4.19 17.86 -0.63
CA TYR A 171 -4.48 16.56 -1.22
C TYR A 171 -4.29 16.59 -2.74
N PHE A 172 -3.97 15.44 -3.31
CA PHE A 172 -4.10 15.09 -4.73
C PHE A 172 -5.35 14.23 -4.95
N SER A 173 -5.95 14.34 -6.14
CA SER A 173 -7.16 13.62 -6.53
C SER A 173 -7.00 13.19 -7.98
N ASP A 174 -6.94 11.88 -8.21
CA ASP A 174 -6.75 11.28 -9.53
C ASP A 174 -7.94 11.56 -10.46
N VAL A 175 -9.15 11.62 -9.89
CA VAL A 175 -10.40 11.87 -10.64
C VAL A 175 -10.37 13.19 -11.41
N ASP A 176 -9.63 14.20 -10.95
CA ASP A 176 -9.53 15.50 -11.61
C ASP A 176 -8.80 15.43 -12.96
N SER A 177 -7.95 14.44 -13.15
CA SER A 177 -7.23 14.21 -14.42
C SER A 177 -8.13 13.65 -15.52
N TYR A 178 -9.35 13.23 -15.19
CA TYR A 178 -10.29 12.63 -16.15
C TYR A 178 -11.29 13.67 -16.68
N PRO A 179 -11.88 13.45 -17.87
CA PRO A 179 -13.00 14.26 -18.31
C PRO A 179 -14.22 14.15 -17.38
N HIS A 180 -15.04 15.19 -17.28
CA HIS A 180 -16.21 15.27 -16.41
C HIS A 180 -17.29 14.23 -16.74
N TRP A 181 -17.30 13.69 -17.97
CA TRP A 181 -18.19 12.60 -18.33
C TRP A 181 -17.72 11.23 -17.78
N VAL A 182 -16.44 11.10 -17.46
CA VAL A 182 -15.87 9.93 -16.78
C VAL A 182 -16.16 9.99 -15.28
N HIS A 183 -15.90 11.15 -14.67
CA HIS A 183 -16.19 11.37 -13.26
C HIS A 183 -16.87 12.72 -13.05
N ILE A 184 -18.07 12.70 -12.44
CA ILE A 184 -18.95 13.88 -12.30
C ILE A 184 -18.34 15.01 -11.46
N ASN A 185 -17.31 14.73 -10.66
CA ASN A 185 -16.67 15.72 -9.80
C ASN A 185 -15.30 16.17 -10.31
N SER A 186 -14.90 15.70 -11.50
CA SER A 186 -13.62 16.09 -12.08
C SER A 186 -13.60 17.57 -12.46
N ASN A 187 -12.46 18.21 -12.21
CA ASN A 187 -12.09 19.55 -12.70
C ASN A 187 -11.45 19.57 -14.11
N ASP A 188 -11.45 18.44 -14.82
CA ASP A 188 -10.93 18.26 -16.19
C ASP A 188 -9.43 18.64 -16.34
N ARG A 189 -8.64 18.52 -15.27
CA ARG A 189 -7.20 18.84 -15.26
C ARG A 189 -6.44 18.22 -14.07
N PRO A 190 -5.17 17.83 -14.24
CA PRO A 190 -4.31 17.45 -13.12
C PRO A 190 -4.14 18.62 -12.14
N MET A 191 -4.44 18.37 -10.86
CA MET A 191 -4.38 19.42 -9.86
C MET A 191 -4.07 18.96 -8.44
N ILE A 192 -3.53 19.89 -7.66
CA ILE A 192 -3.25 19.74 -6.23
C ILE A 192 -3.98 20.83 -5.46
N TYR A 193 -4.52 20.45 -4.31
CA TYR A 193 -5.22 21.34 -3.38
C TYR A 193 -4.32 21.62 -2.20
N LEU A 194 -4.21 22.89 -1.76
CA LEU A 194 -3.42 23.28 -0.60
C LEU A 194 -4.19 24.24 0.30
N ASP A 195 -4.03 24.07 1.62
CA ASP A 195 -4.62 24.96 2.61
C ASP A 195 -3.64 26.07 3.06
N PRO A 196 -3.74 27.30 2.50
CA PRO A 196 -2.85 28.39 2.85
C PRO A 196 -3.05 28.90 4.29
N SER A 197 -4.13 28.51 4.97
CA SER A 197 -4.39 28.88 6.37
C SER A 197 -3.64 28.00 7.37
N ARG A 198 -3.30 26.76 6.97
CA ARG A 198 -2.48 25.84 7.77
C ARG A 198 -0.99 26.04 7.51
N ASN A 199 -0.62 26.23 6.25
CA ASN A 199 0.76 26.44 5.84
C ASN A 199 0.86 27.70 4.97
N LYS A 200 1.66 28.67 5.40
CA LYS A 200 1.78 29.94 4.68
C LYS A 200 2.43 29.71 3.30
N PRO A 201 1.86 30.22 2.19
CA PRO A 201 2.52 30.15 0.87
C PRO A 201 3.96 30.67 0.91
N GLY A 202 4.87 29.91 0.31
CA GLY A 202 6.31 30.20 0.27
C GLY A 202 7.09 29.79 1.53
N SER A 203 6.43 29.32 2.59
CA SER A 203 7.10 28.66 3.72
C SER A 203 7.56 27.25 3.37
N ASP A 204 8.52 26.72 4.12
CA ASP A 204 9.04 25.37 3.88
C ASP A 204 7.99 24.30 4.24
N ALA A 205 7.12 24.57 5.22
CA ALA A 205 5.98 23.71 5.53
C ALA A 205 4.97 23.63 4.37
N TYR A 206 4.72 24.75 3.67
CA TYR A 206 3.87 24.75 2.47
C TYR A 206 4.51 23.96 1.33
N MET A 207 5.82 24.12 1.12
CA MET A 207 6.55 23.35 0.11
C MET A 207 6.59 21.86 0.44
N SER A 208 6.70 21.49 1.72
CA SER A 208 6.67 20.09 2.15
C SER A 208 5.36 19.42 1.74
N VAL A 209 4.22 20.09 1.94
CA VAL A 209 2.92 19.57 1.49
C VAL A 209 2.84 19.52 -0.03
N LEU A 210 3.23 20.58 -0.75
CA LEU A 210 3.19 20.55 -2.22
C LEU A 210 4.07 19.46 -2.83
N ILE A 211 5.26 19.20 -2.28
CA ILE A 211 6.13 18.10 -2.69
C ILE A 211 5.46 16.75 -2.44
N HIS A 212 4.87 16.57 -1.25
CA HIS A 212 4.14 15.36 -0.89
C HIS A 212 2.98 15.08 -1.86
N GLU A 213 2.11 16.06 -2.09
CA GLU A 213 0.98 15.90 -3.02
C GLU A 213 1.43 15.71 -4.48
N PHE A 214 2.58 16.29 -4.85
CA PHE A 214 3.14 16.10 -6.20
C PHE A 214 3.69 14.69 -6.39
N HIS A 215 4.20 14.05 -5.34
CA HIS A 215 4.57 12.63 -5.38
C HIS A 215 3.35 11.79 -5.80
N HIS A 216 2.18 11.99 -5.18
CA HIS A 216 0.98 11.23 -5.53
C HIS A 216 0.61 11.37 -7.01
N LEU A 217 0.70 12.57 -7.58
CA LEU A 217 0.47 12.80 -9.01
C LEU A 217 1.45 12.01 -9.88
N ILE A 218 2.75 12.07 -9.58
CA ILE A 218 3.75 11.37 -10.38
C ILE A 218 3.59 9.86 -10.25
N HIS A 219 3.36 9.37 -9.02
CA HIS A 219 3.16 7.96 -8.77
C HIS A 219 1.93 7.45 -9.51
N ASN A 220 0.78 8.13 -9.40
CA ASN A 220 -0.44 7.79 -10.13
C ASN A 220 -0.23 7.73 -11.65
N MET A 221 0.65 8.55 -12.22
CA MET A 221 0.93 8.50 -13.67
C MET A 221 1.82 7.34 -14.11
N LEU A 222 2.61 6.78 -13.20
CA LEU A 222 3.50 5.65 -13.45
C LEU A 222 2.80 4.33 -13.11
N ASP A 223 2.04 4.34 -12.02
CA ASP A 223 1.25 3.24 -11.49
C ASP A 223 0.00 3.78 -10.74
N GLU A 224 -1.18 3.59 -11.32
CA GLU A 224 -2.45 4.07 -10.76
C GLU A 224 -2.94 3.22 -9.56
N GLY A 225 -2.40 2.00 -9.41
CA GLY A 225 -2.88 0.93 -8.50
C GLY A 225 -2.21 0.85 -7.13
N GLU A 226 -1.08 1.53 -6.93
CA GLU A 226 -0.23 1.30 -5.77
C GLU A 226 -0.92 1.57 -4.41
N GLU A 227 -0.69 0.68 -3.44
CA GLU A 227 -1.30 0.75 -2.11
C GLU A 227 -0.80 1.98 -1.33
N ALA A 228 -1.72 2.57 -0.55
CA ALA A 228 -1.51 3.80 0.19
C ALA A 228 -0.26 3.77 1.10
N TRP A 229 0.08 2.63 1.72
CA TRP A 229 1.27 2.58 2.59
C TRP A 229 2.59 2.75 1.83
N VAL A 230 2.65 2.30 0.56
CA VAL A 230 3.81 2.52 -0.30
C VAL A 230 3.82 3.98 -0.75
N ASN A 231 2.70 4.43 -1.30
CA ASN A 231 2.54 5.76 -1.87
C ASN A 231 2.85 6.87 -0.85
N GLU A 232 2.27 6.78 0.35
CA GLU A 232 2.47 7.72 1.45
C GLU A 232 3.88 7.64 2.05
N GLY A 233 4.44 6.43 2.10
CA GLY A 233 5.81 6.21 2.58
C GLY A 233 6.86 6.88 1.68
N LEU A 234 6.68 6.77 0.36
CA LEU A 234 7.54 7.40 -0.64
C LEU A 234 7.31 8.91 -0.72
N ALA A 235 6.07 9.39 -0.64
CA ALA A 235 5.77 10.83 -0.58
C ALA A 235 6.47 11.52 0.60
N GLU A 236 6.46 10.91 1.78
CA GLU A 236 7.20 11.40 2.95
C GLU A 236 8.73 11.28 2.81
N LEU A 237 9.21 10.25 2.11
CA LEU A 237 10.63 10.08 1.83
C LEU A 237 11.13 11.16 0.87
N ASP A 238 10.36 11.51 -0.15
CA ASP A 238 10.69 12.55 -1.13
C ASP A 238 10.86 13.91 -0.45
N VAL A 239 9.88 14.32 0.37
CA VAL A 239 9.98 15.55 1.17
C VAL A 239 11.32 15.64 1.90
N ARG A 240 11.75 14.53 2.52
CA ARG A 240 13.03 14.46 3.25
C ARG A 240 14.24 14.50 2.32
N ASN A 241 14.22 13.77 1.21
CA ASN A 241 15.30 13.74 0.23
C ASN A 241 15.54 15.11 -0.41
N LEU A 242 14.48 15.89 -0.58
CA LEU A 242 14.51 17.28 -1.03
C LEU A 242 14.96 18.29 0.05
N GLY A 243 15.27 17.82 1.26
CA GLY A 243 15.79 18.64 2.36
C GLY A 243 14.72 19.37 3.18
N TYR A 244 13.44 19.00 3.02
CA TYR A 244 12.33 19.55 3.79
C TYR A 244 12.04 18.69 5.03
N GLU A 245 11.43 19.31 6.04
CA GLU A 245 11.15 18.64 7.31
C GLU A 245 9.82 17.88 7.26
N THR A 246 9.87 16.62 7.66
CA THR A 246 8.72 15.82 8.08
C THR A 246 8.91 15.42 9.54
N HIS A 247 7.80 15.26 10.27
CA HIS A 247 7.80 15.00 11.72
C HIS A 247 6.99 13.75 12.11
N VAL A 248 6.70 12.88 11.15
CA VAL A 248 5.82 11.72 11.33
C VAL A 248 6.56 10.51 11.93
N GLU A 249 7.88 10.41 11.76
CA GLU A 249 8.69 9.27 12.22
C GLU A 249 8.61 9.05 13.73
N LYS A 250 8.45 10.14 14.50
CA LYS A 250 8.37 10.09 15.96
C LYS A 250 7.17 9.29 16.46
N TYR A 251 6.09 9.19 15.69
CA TYR A 251 4.89 8.45 16.10
C TYR A 251 5.15 6.96 16.03
N PHE A 252 5.70 6.46 14.92
CA PHE A 252 6.12 5.07 14.80
C PHE A 252 7.15 4.67 15.86
N LEU A 253 8.14 5.51 16.13
CA LEU A 253 9.17 5.22 17.15
C LEU A 253 8.63 5.13 18.58
N ASN A 254 7.38 5.57 18.82
CA ASN A 254 6.66 5.35 20.07
C ASN A 254 5.68 4.16 20.00
N GLU A 255 5.25 3.76 18.80
CA GLU A 255 4.25 2.73 18.55
C GLU A 255 4.75 1.70 17.52
N PRO A 256 5.84 0.96 17.80
CA PRO A 256 6.48 0.12 16.78
C PRO A 256 5.71 -1.18 16.46
N ASN A 257 4.60 -1.44 17.15
CA ASN A 257 3.62 -2.47 16.81
C ASN A 257 2.63 -2.02 15.70
N THR A 258 2.91 -0.90 15.03
CA THR A 258 2.18 -0.45 13.83
C THR A 258 2.42 -1.43 12.68
N GLN A 259 1.35 -1.89 12.03
CA GLN A 259 1.44 -2.77 10.86
C GLN A 259 1.90 -1.98 9.63
N LEU A 260 3.00 -2.41 9.01
CA LEU A 260 3.64 -1.69 7.91
C LEU A 260 2.82 -1.68 6.62
N ASN A 261 2.24 -2.82 6.22
CA ASN A 261 1.55 -3.00 4.94
C ASN A 261 0.03 -2.71 5.00
N PHE A 262 -0.35 -1.66 5.73
CA PHE A 262 -1.76 -1.32 5.94
C PHE A 262 -1.90 0.19 6.15
N TRP A 263 -3.04 0.73 5.68
CA TRP A 263 -3.43 2.11 5.91
C TRP A 263 -4.79 2.20 6.62
N PRO A 264 -4.89 2.93 7.76
CA PRO A 264 -6.13 2.96 8.53
C PRO A 264 -7.16 3.92 7.95
N SER A 265 -8.43 3.50 7.92
CA SER A 265 -9.57 4.35 7.53
C SER A 265 -9.90 5.49 8.51
N GLU A 266 -9.36 5.44 9.74
CA GLU A 266 -9.48 6.54 10.68
C GLU A 266 -8.27 7.48 10.57
N PRO A 267 -8.42 8.73 10.08
CA PRO A 267 -7.28 9.62 9.83
C PRO A 267 -6.44 9.95 11.07
N LYS A 268 -6.99 9.81 12.29
CA LYS A 268 -6.25 10.03 13.54
C LYS A 268 -5.24 8.92 13.84
N LYS A 269 -5.37 7.77 13.20
CA LYS A 269 -4.50 6.60 13.38
C LYS A 269 -3.38 6.53 12.34
N SER A 270 -3.36 7.40 11.32
CA SER A 270 -2.37 7.31 10.21
C SER A 270 -0.96 7.75 10.60
N LEU A 271 -0.78 8.61 11.61
CA LEU A 271 0.54 9.20 11.94
C LEU A 271 1.65 8.16 12.22
N PRO A 272 1.43 7.07 12.99
CA PRO A 272 2.42 5.99 13.09
C PRO A 272 2.66 5.25 11.77
N HIS A 273 1.66 5.13 10.89
CA HIS A 273 1.80 4.45 9.59
C HIS A 273 2.68 5.25 8.63
N TYR A 274 2.47 6.57 8.52
CA TYR A 274 3.39 7.48 7.83
C TYR A 274 4.84 7.32 8.33
N GLY A 275 5.02 7.30 9.66
CA GLY A 275 6.32 7.11 10.27
C GLY A 275 6.94 5.75 9.96
N ALA A 276 6.15 4.67 9.95
CA ALA A 276 6.59 3.32 9.67
C ALA A 276 7.05 3.18 8.21
N ALA A 277 6.20 3.56 7.27
CA ALA A 277 6.44 3.43 5.84
C ALA A 277 7.64 4.28 5.40
N SER A 278 7.67 5.56 5.76
CA SER A 278 8.79 6.45 5.41
C SER A 278 10.12 5.96 5.97
N LEU A 279 10.16 5.48 7.22
CA LEU A 279 11.39 4.93 7.80
C LEU A 279 11.79 3.60 7.16
N PHE A 280 10.85 2.74 6.79
CA PHE A 280 11.17 1.50 6.08
C PHE A 280 11.82 1.81 4.73
N PHE A 281 11.23 2.68 3.92
CA PHE A 281 11.84 3.04 2.63
C PHE A 281 13.15 3.82 2.79
N GLU A 282 13.30 4.70 3.79
CA GLU A 282 14.59 5.33 4.11
C GLU A 282 15.67 4.28 4.44
N PHE A 283 15.31 3.27 5.25
CA PHE A 283 16.23 2.21 5.64
C PHE A 283 16.66 1.35 4.45
N VAL A 284 15.70 0.91 3.64
CA VAL A 284 15.94 -0.01 2.52
C VAL A 284 16.64 0.68 1.36
N SER A 285 16.21 1.88 0.97
CA SER A 285 16.85 2.64 -0.12
C SER A 285 18.32 2.95 0.18
N GLY A 286 18.67 3.21 1.44
CA GLY A 286 20.06 3.40 1.87
C GLY A 286 20.97 2.18 1.71
N ARG A 287 20.38 0.99 1.51
CA ARG A 287 21.11 -0.28 1.38
C ARG A 287 21.15 -0.78 -0.06
N ILE A 288 20.27 -0.28 -0.91
CA ILE A 288 20.28 -0.54 -2.35
C ILE A 288 21.34 0.35 -3.00
N SER A 289 22.19 -0.23 -3.83
CA SER A 289 23.33 0.49 -4.43
C SER A 289 22.95 1.37 -5.62
N ASP A 290 21.78 1.14 -6.22
CA ASP A 290 21.31 1.87 -7.38
C ASP A 290 20.50 3.12 -6.98
N PRO A 291 20.98 4.34 -7.28
CA PRO A 291 20.27 5.58 -6.97
C PRO A 291 18.96 5.75 -7.75
N GLN A 292 18.74 5.01 -8.85
CA GLN A 292 17.47 5.03 -9.60
C GLN A 292 16.45 4.00 -9.10
N SER A 293 16.81 3.21 -8.08
CA SER A 293 15.97 2.10 -7.62
C SER A 293 14.58 2.55 -7.14
N LEU A 294 14.42 3.74 -6.54
CA LEU A 294 13.11 4.22 -6.12
C LEU A 294 12.19 4.52 -7.32
N ASN A 295 12.73 5.01 -8.44
CA ASN A 295 11.93 5.19 -9.67
C ASN A 295 11.44 3.83 -10.19
N ALA A 296 12.29 2.80 -10.12
CA ALA A 296 11.88 1.44 -10.51
C ALA A 296 10.82 0.83 -9.58
N LEU A 297 10.71 1.29 -8.33
CA LEU A 297 9.61 0.92 -7.44
C LEU A 297 8.32 1.64 -7.86
N MET A 298 8.39 2.94 -8.17
CA MET A 298 7.22 3.71 -8.63
C MET A 298 6.68 3.27 -10.00
N GLU A 299 7.46 2.51 -10.78
CA GLU A 299 7.08 1.94 -12.08
C GLU A 299 6.68 0.45 -11.98
N GLU A 300 6.70 -0.16 -10.79
CA GLU A 300 6.38 -1.59 -10.60
C GLU A 300 4.86 -1.79 -10.62
N SER A 301 4.36 -2.45 -11.66
CA SER A 301 2.92 -2.74 -11.87
C SER A 301 2.27 -3.72 -10.87
N GLN A 302 2.96 -4.10 -9.80
CA GLN A 302 2.39 -4.94 -8.75
C GLN A 302 2.27 -4.08 -7.51
N ASP A 303 1.14 -4.17 -6.83
CA ASP A 303 0.90 -3.27 -5.71
C ASP A 303 1.38 -3.84 -4.37
N GLY A 304 1.57 -2.92 -3.44
CA GLY A 304 1.75 -3.13 -2.03
C GLY A 304 2.94 -4.04 -1.73
N LEU A 305 2.67 -5.06 -0.93
CA LEU A 305 3.70 -6.00 -0.52
C LEU A 305 4.31 -6.77 -1.71
N SER A 306 3.50 -7.07 -2.73
CA SER A 306 3.96 -7.81 -3.92
C SER A 306 4.92 -6.96 -4.75
N GLY A 307 4.59 -5.68 -4.97
CA GLY A 307 5.45 -4.71 -5.64
C GLY A 307 6.77 -4.50 -4.93
N VAL A 308 6.71 -4.24 -3.63
CA VAL A 308 7.91 -4.01 -2.83
C VAL A 308 8.80 -5.27 -2.78
N ASP A 309 8.24 -6.48 -2.67
CA ASP A 309 9.05 -7.71 -2.72
C ASP A 309 9.66 -7.93 -4.12
N SER A 310 8.91 -7.64 -5.19
CA SER A 310 9.41 -7.70 -6.58
C SER A 310 10.61 -6.77 -6.77
N TRP A 311 10.45 -5.51 -6.40
CA TRP A 311 11.49 -4.49 -6.42
C TRP A 311 12.73 -4.90 -5.62
N LEU A 312 12.55 -5.41 -4.40
CA LEU A 312 13.66 -5.86 -3.56
C LEU A 312 14.40 -7.07 -4.15
N ARG A 313 13.67 -8.02 -4.74
CA ARG A 313 14.25 -9.18 -5.42
C ARG A 313 15.08 -8.79 -6.63
N ASN A 314 14.60 -7.81 -7.40
CA ASN A 314 15.35 -7.25 -8.52
C ASN A 314 16.64 -6.55 -8.06
N ASN A 315 16.69 -6.11 -6.81
CA ASN A 315 17.87 -5.54 -6.16
C ASN A 315 18.67 -6.54 -5.29
N GLY A 316 18.40 -7.84 -5.38
CA GLY A 316 19.19 -8.91 -4.76
C GLY A 316 18.89 -9.20 -3.29
N THR A 317 17.76 -8.72 -2.76
CA THR A 317 17.26 -9.01 -1.41
C THR A 317 15.79 -9.42 -1.46
N ASP A 318 15.08 -9.48 -0.33
CA ASP A 318 13.62 -9.65 -0.29
C ASP A 318 13.00 -8.90 0.88
N PHE A 319 11.67 -8.75 0.85
CA PHE A 319 10.96 -7.96 1.85
C PHE A 319 11.17 -8.48 3.28
N HIS A 320 11.12 -9.79 3.50
CA HIS A 320 11.21 -10.34 4.86
C HIS A 320 12.61 -10.20 5.46
N ASP A 321 13.66 -10.34 4.65
CA ASP A 321 15.03 -10.10 5.10
C ASP A 321 15.26 -8.63 5.47
N GLU A 322 14.84 -7.68 4.62
CA GLU A 322 15.00 -6.26 4.91
C GLU A 322 14.09 -5.79 6.06
N PHE A 323 12.85 -6.29 6.15
CA PHE A 323 11.98 -6.06 7.31
C PHE A 323 12.65 -6.55 8.61
N GLY A 324 13.22 -7.76 8.61
CA GLY A 324 13.94 -8.30 9.77
C GLY A 324 15.12 -7.42 10.21
N LYS A 325 15.91 -6.90 9.27
CA LYS A 325 17.00 -5.96 9.58
C LYS A 325 16.47 -4.62 10.08
N TRP A 326 15.39 -4.12 9.50
CA TRP A 326 14.77 -2.85 9.87
C TRP A 326 14.26 -2.86 11.32
N THR A 327 13.64 -3.96 11.77
CA THR A 327 13.21 -4.10 13.18
C THR A 327 14.40 -4.00 14.15
N VAL A 328 15.54 -4.61 13.81
CA VAL A 328 16.78 -4.53 14.61
C VAL A 328 17.36 -3.11 14.57
N ALA A 329 17.37 -2.47 13.40
CA ALA A 329 17.86 -1.09 13.24
C ALA A 329 17.10 -0.10 14.13
N ASN A 330 15.77 -0.25 14.19
CA ASN A 330 14.89 0.54 15.06
C ASN A 330 15.26 0.41 16.54
N TYR A 331 15.62 -0.79 17.01
CA TYR A 331 16.02 -1.01 18.39
C TYR A 331 17.41 -0.41 18.69
N LEU A 332 18.38 -0.65 17.82
CA LEU A 332 19.78 -0.33 18.09
C LEU A 332 20.12 1.16 17.90
N GLY A 333 19.61 1.78 16.83
CA GLY A 333 19.98 3.14 16.41
C GLY A 333 21.47 3.33 16.21
N LEU A 334 22.08 2.41 15.46
CA LEU A 334 23.50 2.50 15.11
C LEU A 334 23.70 3.64 14.09
N GLU A 335 24.89 4.25 14.14
CA GLU A 335 25.30 5.26 13.14
C GLU A 335 25.75 4.62 11.81
N ARG A 336 26.22 3.37 11.85
CA ARG A 336 26.78 2.65 10.70
C ARG A 336 26.57 1.14 10.85
N GLY A 337 26.59 0.45 9.71
CA GLY A 337 26.53 -1.00 9.63
C GLY A 337 25.26 -1.49 8.94
N GLU A 338 25.00 -2.79 9.01
CA GLU A 338 23.85 -3.36 8.33
C GLU A 338 22.50 -2.98 8.98
N TYR A 339 22.52 -2.62 10.27
CA TYR A 339 21.34 -2.20 11.05
C TYR A 339 21.33 -0.69 11.32
N SER A 340 21.81 0.12 10.38
CA SER A 340 21.78 1.59 10.49
C SER A 340 21.03 2.20 9.32
N TYR A 341 20.33 3.29 9.58
CA TYR A 341 19.78 4.16 8.55
C TYR A 341 20.91 4.90 7.82
N PRO A 342 20.72 5.27 6.54
CA PRO A 342 21.78 5.86 5.71
C PRO A 342 22.22 7.24 6.17
N SER A 343 21.29 8.07 6.65
CA SER A 343 21.51 9.50 6.85
C SER A 343 21.63 9.92 8.33
N ARG A 344 21.14 9.09 9.27
CA ARG A 344 20.95 9.49 10.67
C ARG A 344 20.88 8.32 11.65
N ALA A 345 21.33 8.52 12.88
CA ALA A 345 21.15 7.55 13.95
C ALA A 345 19.81 7.77 14.67
N ILE A 346 18.85 6.89 14.43
CA ILE A 346 17.51 6.96 15.01
C ILE A 346 17.13 5.64 15.66
N LYS A 347 16.37 5.70 16.76
CA LYS A 347 15.91 4.51 17.49
C LYS A 347 14.57 4.74 18.17
N LEU A 348 13.97 3.64 18.62
CA LEU A 348 12.77 3.63 19.43
C LEU A 348 12.87 4.56 20.65
N LYS A 349 11.77 5.26 20.91
CA LYS A 349 11.59 6.15 22.06
C LYS A 349 10.82 5.48 23.19
N SER A 350 9.88 4.59 22.84
CA SER A 350 9.11 3.75 23.76
C SER A 350 8.77 2.42 23.07
N GLY A 351 7.76 1.68 23.56
CA GLY A 351 7.36 0.40 22.96
C GLY A 351 8.33 -0.77 23.23
N ILE A 352 9.12 -0.67 24.31
CA ILE A 352 10.02 -1.73 24.76
C ILE A 352 9.57 -2.23 26.12
N ASP A 353 8.98 -3.42 26.13
CA ASP A 353 8.49 -4.11 27.30
C ASP A 353 9.64 -4.73 28.11
N ARG A 354 9.37 -5.06 29.37
CA ARG A 354 10.27 -5.88 30.17
C ARG A 354 10.13 -7.34 29.71
N LEU A 355 11.27 -8.01 29.53
CA LEU A 355 11.29 -9.46 29.39
C LEU A 355 11.17 -10.05 30.80
N GLU A 356 9.97 -10.54 31.15
CA GLU A 356 9.64 -11.01 32.49
C GLU A 356 9.82 -12.52 32.63
N ILE A 357 10.28 -12.97 33.81
CA ILE A 357 10.30 -14.39 34.18
C ILE A 357 8.87 -14.91 34.31
N GLY A 358 8.66 -16.13 33.84
CA GLY A 358 7.35 -16.78 33.79
C GLY A 358 6.80 -16.81 32.38
N GLU A 359 5.50 -17.08 32.28
CA GLU A 359 4.79 -17.24 31.01
C GLU A 359 3.82 -16.08 30.81
N ASN A 360 3.95 -15.38 29.68
CA ASN A 360 3.11 -14.24 29.32
C ASN A 360 2.58 -14.36 27.90
N ASN A 361 1.33 -13.91 27.71
CA ASN A 361 0.64 -13.94 26.42
C ASN A 361 0.60 -12.54 25.80
N TYR A 362 0.88 -12.46 24.51
CA TYR A 362 0.98 -11.20 23.78
C TYR A 362 0.25 -11.27 22.44
N LEU A 363 -0.18 -10.09 22.00
CA LEU A 363 -0.60 -9.81 20.63
C LEU A 363 0.48 -8.99 19.95
N VAL A 364 0.70 -9.23 18.66
CA VAL A 364 1.57 -8.44 17.78
C VAL A 364 0.90 -8.31 16.40
N SER A 365 0.94 -7.12 15.82
CA SER A 365 0.37 -6.88 14.50
C SER A 365 1.19 -7.59 13.42
N GLN A 366 0.59 -7.91 12.27
CA GLN A 366 1.37 -8.39 11.13
C GLN A 366 2.28 -7.27 10.65
N TYR A 367 3.55 -7.56 10.40
CA TYR A 367 4.60 -6.58 10.10
C TYR A 367 4.64 -5.37 11.06
N GLY A 368 4.14 -5.55 12.28
CA GLY A 368 4.41 -4.72 13.45
C GLY A 368 5.31 -5.49 14.41
N THR A 369 5.98 -4.79 15.32
CA THR A 369 7.03 -5.40 16.14
C THR A 369 6.88 -5.09 17.62
N ARG A 370 7.06 -6.12 18.44
CA ARG A 370 7.22 -5.99 19.89
C ARG A 370 8.65 -6.26 20.31
N TYR A 371 9.12 -5.44 21.25
CA TYR A 371 10.46 -5.50 21.79
C TYR A 371 10.37 -5.78 23.28
N PHE A 372 11.12 -6.76 23.74
CA PHE A 372 11.24 -7.08 25.17
C PHE A 372 12.70 -6.98 25.55
N LYS A 373 13.02 -6.49 26.76
CA LYS A 373 14.41 -6.49 27.24
C LYS A 373 14.54 -6.91 28.69
N MET A 374 15.63 -7.61 28.97
CA MET A 374 16.15 -7.90 30.30
C MET A 374 17.57 -7.35 30.41
N LYS A 375 17.90 -6.79 31.56
CA LYS A 375 19.26 -6.40 31.93
C LYS A 375 19.72 -7.30 33.06
N GLU A 376 21.03 -7.38 33.25
CA GLU A 376 21.65 -8.06 34.40
C GLU A 376 21.31 -9.57 34.40
N ILE A 377 21.93 -10.32 33.49
CA ILE A 377 21.73 -11.76 33.34
C ILE A 377 22.61 -12.50 34.37
N GLU A 378 22.03 -12.85 35.52
CA GLU A 378 22.77 -13.49 36.63
C GLU A 378 22.76 -15.03 36.57
N LYS A 379 21.80 -15.61 35.85
CA LYS A 379 21.60 -17.05 35.72
C LYS A 379 21.41 -17.40 34.25
N ASP A 380 21.52 -18.69 33.95
CA ASP A 380 21.16 -19.19 32.63
C ASP A 380 19.66 -18.96 32.40
N ILE A 381 19.31 -18.48 31.22
CA ILE A 381 17.94 -18.14 30.86
C ILE A 381 17.50 -18.98 29.67
N GLY A 382 16.35 -19.63 29.80
CA GLY A 382 15.61 -20.19 28.67
C GLY A 382 14.56 -19.20 28.20
N ILE A 383 14.53 -18.87 26.92
CA ILE A 383 13.51 -18.02 26.28
C ILE A 383 12.78 -18.90 25.27
N LYS A 384 11.55 -19.30 25.60
CA LYS A 384 10.69 -20.07 24.71
C LYS A 384 9.61 -19.17 24.10
N ILE A 385 9.46 -19.24 22.78
CA ILE A 385 8.31 -18.68 22.07
C ILE A 385 7.37 -19.80 21.62
N LYS A 386 6.06 -19.54 21.68
CA LYS A 386 5.02 -20.38 21.08
C LYS A 386 3.96 -19.50 20.42
N GLY A 387 3.94 -19.46 19.09
CA GLY A 387 2.97 -18.72 18.29
C GLY A 387 1.74 -19.55 17.92
N ASN A 388 0.64 -18.89 17.54
CA ASN A 388 -0.44 -19.55 16.81
C ASN A 388 0.03 -20.00 15.43
N SER A 389 -0.46 -21.14 14.92
CA SER A 389 -0.10 -21.65 13.58
C SER A 389 -0.98 -21.10 12.45
N ARG A 390 -2.14 -20.52 12.80
CA ARG A 390 -3.09 -19.89 11.88
C ARG A 390 -3.72 -18.66 12.50
N VAL A 391 -4.03 -17.67 11.69
CA VAL A 391 -4.69 -16.43 12.10
C VAL A 391 -5.91 -16.19 11.21
N GLY A 392 -6.93 -15.50 11.74
CA GLY A 392 -8.11 -15.15 10.95
C GLY A 392 -7.72 -14.28 9.77
N ARG A 393 -8.31 -14.53 8.60
CA ARG A 393 -8.06 -13.70 7.41
C ARG A 393 -8.78 -12.35 7.52
N PHE A 394 -9.99 -12.37 8.07
CA PHE A 394 -10.90 -11.23 8.15
C PHE A 394 -11.39 -11.00 9.58
N ASN A 395 -12.09 -9.88 9.80
CA ASN A 395 -12.82 -9.60 11.04
C ASN A 395 -14.09 -10.47 11.21
N THR A 396 -14.43 -11.29 10.21
CA THR A 396 -15.56 -12.24 10.23
C THR A 396 -15.13 -13.68 9.91
N LYS A 397 -16.08 -14.61 9.93
CA LYS A 397 -15.89 -16.00 9.51
C LYS A 397 -16.94 -16.44 8.50
N CYS A 398 -16.49 -17.02 7.39
CA CYS A 398 -17.31 -17.69 6.41
C CYS A 398 -17.82 -19.06 6.89
N HIS A 399 -17.08 -19.74 7.78
CA HIS A 399 -17.33 -21.13 8.27
C HIS A 399 -17.30 -22.23 7.19
N THR A 400 -17.14 -21.81 5.94
CA THR A 400 -17.10 -22.59 4.70
C THR A 400 -16.16 -21.86 3.75
N LYS A 401 -16.03 -22.32 2.50
CA LYS A 401 -15.36 -21.51 1.47
C LYS A 401 -16.27 -20.37 1.01
N CYS A 402 -15.70 -19.18 0.85
CA CYS A 402 -16.39 -17.99 0.35
C CYS A 402 -15.58 -17.35 -0.77
N TRP A 403 -16.28 -16.72 -1.70
CA TRP A 403 -15.66 -15.83 -2.67
C TRP A 403 -15.32 -14.53 -1.96
N TRP A 404 -14.06 -14.16 -1.97
CA TRP A 404 -13.55 -12.90 -1.46
C TRP A 404 -13.24 -11.97 -2.63
N SER A 405 -13.62 -10.71 -2.51
CA SER A 405 -13.42 -9.68 -3.54
C SER A 405 -11.96 -9.30 -3.78
N ASN A 406 -11.03 -9.87 -3.02
CA ASN A 406 -9.73 -9.26 -2.77
C ASN A 406 -9.85 -7.93 -1.99
N LYS A 407 -8.72 -7.28 -1.81
CA LYS A 407 -8.61 -5.91 -1.29
C LYS A 407 -7.42 -5.22 -1.94
N GLY A 408 -7.46 -3.90 -2.00
CA GLY A 408 -6.43 -3.07 -2.61
C GLY A 408 -6.99 -1.68 -2.88
N ASP A 409 -6.11 -0.72 -3.07
CA ASP A 409 -6.48 0.63 -3.49
C ASP A 409 -6.57 0.64 -5.03
N SER A 410 -7.44 1.47 -5.59
CA SER A 410 -7.64 1.59 -7.05
C SER A 410 -7.91 0.25 -7.77
N ILE A 411 -8.75 -0.64 -7.23
CA ILE A 411 -9.05 -1.95 -7.87
C ILE A 411 -10.45 -2.03 -8.48
N ASP A 412 -10.63 -2.88 -9.50
CA ASP A 412 -11.92 -3.30 -10.07
C ASP A 412 -11.99 -4.84 -10.16
N SER A 413 -12.37 -5.46 -9.05
CA SER A 413 -12.53 -6.92 -8.96
C SER A 413 -13.93 -7.36 -9.33
N SER A 414 -14.07 -8.50 -10.02
CA SER A 414 -15.36 -9.05 -10.39
C SER A 414 -15.48 -10.58 -10.33
N LEU A 415 -16.70 -11.03 -10.04
CA LEU A 415 -17.15 -12.42 -10.14
C LEU A 415 -18.43 -12.47 -10.99
N THR A 416 -18.30 -12.96 -12.22
CA THR A 416 -19.37 -12.99 -13.21
C THR A 416 -19.97 -14.39 -13.36
N LEU A 417 -21.30 -14.45 -13.47
CA LEU A 417 -22.11 -15.64 -13.67
C LEU A 417 -22.86 -15.53 -14.99
N ASP A 418 -22.90 -16.63 -15.73
CA ASP A 418 -23.74 -16.79 -16.92
C ASP A 418 -25.05 -17.49 -16.52
N ILE A 419 -26.20 -16.87 -16.81
CA ILE A 419 -27.51 -17.35 -16.40
C ILE A 419 -28.47 -17.36 -17.59
N ASP A 420 -28.97 -18.55 -17.93
CA ASP A 420 -30.02 -18.74 -18.92
C ASP A 420 -31.42 -18.65 -18.26
N LEU A 421 -32.16 -17.61 -18.63
CA LEU A 421 -33.54 -17.36 -18.18
C LEU A 421 -34.58 -17.63 -19.27
N THR A 422 -34.21 -18.27 -20.39
CA THR A 422 -35.11 -18.49 -21.54
C THR A 422 -36.30 -19.40 -21.22
N THR A 423 -36.14 -20.31 -20.26
CA THR A 423 -37.16 -21.29 -19.86
C THR A 423 -37.68 -21.10 -18.42
N ARG A 424 -37.31 -19.99 -17.76
CA ARG A 424 -37.61 -19.73 -16.34
C ARG A 424 -38.93 -18.98 -16.17
N GLU A 425 -39.64 -19.25 -15.07
CA GLU A 425 -40.93 -18.60 -14.78
C GLU A 425 -40.84 -17.56 -13.66
N ASN A 426 -40.11 -17.83 -12.58
CA ASN A 426 -39.92 -16.92 -11.46
C ASN A 426 -38.49 -17.04 -10.89
N PRO A 427 -37.46 -16.61 -11.65
CA PRO A 427 -36.08 -16.75 -11.23
C PRO A 427 -35.70 -15.76 -10.11
N GLU A 428 -35.02 -16.26 -9.07
CA GLU A 428 -34.46 -15.49 -7.95
C GLU A 428 -33.02 -15.94 -7.69
N LEU A 429 -32.11 -14.97 -7.55
CA LEU A 429 -30.75 -15.21 -7.09
C LEU A 429 -30.68 -15.07 -5.57
N ARG A 430 -30.22 -16.12 -4.89
CA ARG A 430 -29.94 -16.13 -3.45
C ARG A 430 -28.46 -16.19 -3.18
N PHE A 431 -28.02 -15.45 -2.17
CA PHE A 431 -26.64 -15.46 -1.67
C PHE A 431 -26.59 -14.86 -0.26
N GLU A 432 -25.51 -15.15 0.48
CA GLU A 432 -25.15 -14.43 1.70
C GLU A 432 -23.94 -13.54 1.41
N LEU A 433 -23.99 -12.30 1.89
CA LEU A 433 -22.94 -11.30 1.70
C LEU A 433 -22.58 -10.68 3.04
N TRP A 434 -21.28 -10.54 3.28
CA TRP A 434 -20.69 -9.71 4.32
C TRP A 434 -19.72 -8.75 3.66
N HIS A 435 -19.60 -7.53 4.19
CA HIS A 435 -18.63 -6.56 3.67
C HIS A 435 -18.14 -5.63 4.76
N ASP A 436 -16.89 -5.20 4.61
CA ASP A 436 -16.21 -4.17 5.39
C ASP A 436 -15.34 -3.39 4.40
N ILE A 437 -15.85 -2.26 3.92
CA ILE A 437 -15.29 -1.41 2.84
C ILE A 437 -15.50 0.07 3.20
N GLU A 438 -14.74 0.99 2.62
CA GLU A 438 -14.79 2.40 3.02
C GLU A 438 -16.17 3.05 2.73
N GLU A 439 -16.80 3.63 3.77
CA GLU A 439 -18.15 4.19 3.64
C GLU A 439 -18.18 5.44 2.77
N GLY A 440 -18.89 5.36 1.65
CA GLY A 440 -19.14 6.47 0.74
C GLY A 440 -18.12 6.60 -0.40
N TRP A 441 -17.00 5.90 -0.32
CA TRP A 441 -15.87 5.94 -1.26
C TRP A 441 -15.76 4.66 -2.08
N ASP A 442 -15.69 3.53 -1.37
CA ASP A 442 -15.70 2.18 -1.93
C ASP A 442 -17.11 1.65 -2.15
N TYR A 443 -17.30 0.90 -3.23
CA TYR A 443 -18.58 0.27 -3.53
C TYR A 443 -18.49 -1.17 -4.04
N GLY A 444 -19.32 -2.02 -3.45
CA GLY A 444 -19.67 -3.33 -3.97
C GLY A 444 -20.97 -3.29 -4.77
N TYR A 445 -21.07 -4.04 -5.87
CA TYR A 445 -22.25 -4.07 -6.73
C TYR A 445 -22.72 -5.49 -7.02
N LEU A 446 -24.04 -5.63 -7.20
CA LEU A 446 -24.63 -6.72 -7.96
C LEU A 446 -25.21 -6.11 -9.23
N SER A 447 -24.67 -6.48 -10.39
CA SER A 447 -25.04 -5.88 -11.68
C SER A 447 -25.50 -6.94 -12.67
N VAL A 448 -26.34 -6.55 -13.62
CA VAL A 448 -26.84 -7.41 -14.70
C VAL A 448 -26.50 -6.80 -16.07
N SER A 449 -26.18 -7.66 -17.02
CA SER A 449 -26.01 -7.30 -18.43
C SER A 449 -26.90 -8.18 -19.30
N THR A 450 -27.48 -7.58 -20.35
CA THR A 450 -28.29 -8.26 -21.36
C THR A 450 -27.69 -8.16 -22.77
N ASP A 451 -26.47 -7.64 -22.87
CA ASP A 451 -25.75 -7.35 -24.11
C ASP A 451 -24.31 -7.92 -24.07
N GLN A 452 -24.15 -9.10 -23.44
CA GLN A 452 -22.88 -9.83 -23.34
C GLN A 452 -21.77 -9.08 -22.61
N GLY A 453 -22.13 -8.21 -21.66
CA GLY A 453 -21.18 -7.51 -20.78
C GLY A 453 -20.73 -6.15 -21.30
N GLU A 454 -21.27 -5.67 -22.42
CA GLU A 454 -20.98 -4.33 -22.96
C GLU A 454 -21.50 -3.22 -22.05
N THR A 455 -22.71 -3.37 -21.48
CA THR A 455 -23.27 -2.46 -20.49
C THR A 455 -23.86 -3.18 -19.29
N TRP A 456 -23.89 -2.50 -18.14
CA TRP A 456 -24.30 -3.05 -16.87
C TRP A 456 -25.30 -2.15 -16.15
N GLU A 457 -26.34 -2.76 -15.56
CA GLU A 457 -27.29 -2.11 -14.67
C GLU A 457 -27.11 -2.66 -13.24
N THR A 458 -26.94 -1.78 -12.26
CA THR A 458 -26.88 -2.19 -10.85
C THR A 458 -28.26 -2.57 -10.32
N LEU A 459 -28.34 -3.64 -9.55
CA LEU A 459 -29.57 -4.16 -8.97
C LEU A 459 -29.72 -3.68 -7.51
N ALA A 460 -30.89 -3.15 -7.18
CA ALA A 460 -31.23 -2.86 -5.79
C ALA A 460 -31.35 -4.16 -4.99
N ALA A 461 -30.65 -4.23 -3.87
CA ALA A 461 -30.65 -5.37 -2.97
C ALA A 461 -30.67 -4.90 -1.50
N LYS A 462 -30.82 -5.84 -0.56
CA LYS A 462 -30.89 -5.49 0.85
C LYS A 462 -29.52 -4.99 1.31
N GLY A 463 -29.45 -3.72 1.71
CA GLY A 463 -28.21 -3.07 2.17
C GLY A 463 -27.56 -2.16 1.13
N THR A 464 -28.06 -2.11 -0.12
CA THR A 464 -27.55 -1.17 -1.13
C THR A 464 -28.08 0.25 -0.93
N THR A 465 -27.30 1.24 -1.35
CA THR A 465 -27.65 2.67 -1.35
C THR A 465 -27.41 3.28 -2.74
N SER A 466 -28.22 4.30 -3.08
CA SER A 466 -28.02 5.12 -4.29
C SER A 466 -27.40 6.49 -3.98
N LYS A 467 -26.93 6.70 -2.74
CA LYS A 467 -26.22 7.92 -2.37
C LYS A 467 -24.88 7.94 -3.08
N ASN A 468 -24.53 9.07 -3.65
CA ASN A 468 -23.24 9.29 -4.30
C ASN A 468 -22.60 10.59 -3.78
N PRO A 469 -22.08 10.60 -2.55
CA PRO A 469 -21.61 11.83 -1.92
C PRO A 469 -20.39 12.45 -2.61
N VAL A 470 -19.48 11.61 -3.12
CA VAL A 470 -18.17 12.02 -3.67
C VAL A 470 -17.94 11.58 -5.13
N GLY A 471 -18.97 11.06 -5.79
CA GLY A 471 -18.93 10.71 -7.23
C GLY A 471 -18.66 9.25 -7.53
N SER A 472 -18.16 8.46 -6.56
CA SER A 472 -17.72 7.07 -6.75
C SER A 472 -18.83 6.02 -6.93
N ASN A 473 -20.12 6.36 -6.71
CA ASN A 473 -21.22 5.39 -6.84
C ASN A 473 -21.89 5.39 -8.23
N TYR A 474 -21.88 4.23 -8.90
CA TYR A 474 -22.50 4.04 -10.23
C TYR A 474 -23.99 3.61 -10.19
N GLY A 475 -24.58 3.42 -9.01
CA GLY A 475 -26.00 3.08 -8.88
C GLY A 475 -26.39 2.55 -7.49
N TYR A 476 -26.93 1.33 -7.42
CA TYR A 476 -27.23 0.66 -6.16
C TYR A 476 -26.00 -0.13 -5.68
N GLY A 477 -25.22 0.46 -4.78
CA GLY A 477 -24.00 -0.14 -4.25
C GLY A 477 -24.06 -0.45 -2.75
N TYR A 478 -23.35 -1.48 -2.32
CA TYR A 478 -22.97 -1.73 -0.93
C TYR A 478 -21.78 -0.84 -0.58
N THR A 479 -21.75 -0.28 0.63
CA THR A 479 -20.64 0.53 1.16
C THR A 479 -20.66 0.48 2.69
N GLY A 480 -19.56 0.82 3.36
CA GLY A 480 -19.42 0.74 4.82
C GLY A 480 -19.24 -0.69 5.35
N GLU A 481 -19.80 -0.99 6.52
CA GLU A 481 -19.72 -2.31 7.15
C GLU A 481 -21.10 -3.00 7.23
N SER A 482 -21.10 -4.34 7.23
CA SER A 482 -22.32 -5.13 7.49
C SER A 482 -22.05 -6.41 8.29
N ASP A 483 -23.09 -6.92 8.97
CA ASP A 483 -23.14 -8.33 9.36
C ASP A 483 -23.45 -9.21 8.14
N TRP A 484 -23.35 -10.54 8.26
CA TRP A 484 -23.81 -11.45 7.21
C TRP A 484 -25.29 -11.23 6.89
N VAL A 485 -25.59 -10.83 5.65
CA VAL A 485 -26.94 -10.60 5.15
C VAL A 485 -27.29 -11.62 4.06
N THR A 486 -28.39 -12.35 4.26
CA THR A 486 -29.03 -13.14 3.21
C THR A 486 -29.79 -12.22 2.25
N ASN A 487 -29.46 -12.32 0.97
CA ASN A 487 -30.06 -11.56 -0.12
C ASN A 487 -30.92 -12.46 -1.01
N HIS A 488 -32.02 -11.87 -1.48
CA HIS A 488 -33.00 -12.46 -2.40
C HIS A 488 -33.26 -11.43 -3.49
N VAL A 489 -32.77 -11.69 -4.71
CA VAL A 489 -32.86 -10.74 -5.81
C VAL A 489 -33.65 -11.38 -6.95
N GLY A 490 -34.84 -10.87 -7.21
CA GLY A 490 -35.69 -11.33 -8.30
C GLY A 490 -35.11 -10.93 -9.66
N LEU A 491 -35.16 -11.85 -10.62
CA LEU A 491 -34.65 -11.67 -11.98
C LEU A 491 -35.78 -11.72 -13.03
N SER A 492 -37.03 -11.51 -12.61
CA SER A 492 -38.21 -11.69 -13.45
C SER A 492 -38.25 -10.74 -14.65
N ASP A 493 -37.64 -9.56 -14.55
CA ASP A 493 -37.55 -8.58 -15.64
C ASP A 493 -36.69 -9.06 -16.83
N PHE A 494 -35.93 -10.15 -16.64
CA PHE A 494 -35.01 -10.72 -17.62
C PHE A 494 -35.46 -12.07 -18.19
N ILE A 495 -36.68 -12.52 -17.87
CA ILE A 495 -37.25 -13.77 -18.42
C ILE A 495 -37.21 -13.75 -19.96
N GLY A 496 -36.83 -14.89 -20.55
CA GLY A 496 -36.73 -15.04 -21.99
C GLY A 496 -35.37 -14.63 -22.58
N LYS A 497 -34.39 -14.27 -21.74
CA LYS A 497 -33.04 -13.85 -22.16
C LYS A 497 -31.96 -14.74 -21.53
N GLU A 498 -30.80 -14.78 -22.17
CA GLU A 498 -29.53 -15.13 -21.51
C GLU A 498 -28.94 -13.84 -20.94
N ILE A 499 -28.50 -13.86 -19.69
CA ILE A 499 -27.96 -12.70 -18.99
C ILE A 499 -26.62 -13.01 -18.33
N LEU A 500 -25.83 -11.96 -18.10
CA LEU A 500 -24.70 -12.02 -17.18
C LEU A 500 -25.08 -11.34 -15.87
N VAL A 501 -24.68 -11.93 -14.75
CA VAL A 501 -24.77 -11.31 -13.43
C VAL A 501 -23.36 -11.16 -12.88
N LYS A 502 -23.00 -9.97 -12.41
CA LYS A 502 -21.66 -9.64 -11.91
C LYS A 502 -21.74 -9.15 -10.48
N PHE A 503 -21.03 -9.82 -9.58
CA PHE A 503 -20.60 -9.18 -8.33
C PHE A 503 -19.33 -8.38 -8.65
N GLN A 504 -19.27 -7.13 -8.24
CA GLN A 504 -18.14 -6.24 -8.52
C GLN A 504 -17.72 -5.50 -7.24
N TYR A 505 -16.44 -5.26 -7.06
CA TYR A 505 -15.90 -4.42 -5.98
C TYR A 505 -14.96 -3.40 -6.60
N VAL A 506 -15.28 -2.11 -6.44
CA VAL A 506 -14.52 -0.98 -6.96
C VAL A 506 -14.08 -0.11 -5.79
N THR A 507 -12.79 0.19 -5.70
CA THR A 507 -12.21 1.04 -4.66
C THR A 507 -11.77 2.40 -5.19
N ASP A 508 -11.56 3.36 -4.30
CA ASP A 508 -10.88 4.61 -4.63
C ASP A 508 -9.37 4.56 -4.38
N ALA A 509 -8.70 5.72 -4.48
CA ALA A 509 -7.25 5.77 -4.65
C ALA A 509 -6.45 5.47 -3.37
N ALA A 510 -7.11 5.34 -2.22
CA ALA A 510 -6.45 5.02 -0.95
C ALA A 510 -7.47 4.48 0.05
N VAL A 511 -6.97 3.77 1.07
CA VAL A 511 -7.78 3.18 2.15
C VAL A 511 -8.70 2.08 1.65
N HIS A 512 -8.22 0.84 1.77
CA HIS A 512 -9.05 -0.34 1.64
C HIS A 512 -9.17 -1.11 2.96
N LEU A 513 -10.32 -1.77 3.14
CA LEU A 513 -10.62 -2.61 4.30
C LEU A 513 -10.60 -4.10 3.89
N ASP A 514 -11.33 -4.96 4.59
CA ASP A 514 -11.32 -6.41 4.35
C ASP A 514 -12.01 -6.81 3.03
N GLY A 515 -12.81 -5.92 2.42
CA GLY A 515 -13.51 -6.16 1.17
C GLY A 515 -14.87 -6.84 1.38
N MET A 516 -15.28 -7.67 0.42
CA MET A 516 -16.56 -8.38 0.41
C MET A 516 -16.36 -9.90 0.44
N LEU A 517 -17.24 -10.59 1.17
CA LEU A 517 -17.30 -12.04 1.22
C LEU A 517 -18.69 -12.52 0.80
N ILE A 518 -18.73 -13.44 -0.15
CA ILE A 518 -19.97 -13.97 -0.73
C ILE A 518 -19.96 -15.49 -0.64
N LYS A 519 -21.05 -16.06 -0.13
CA LYS A 519 -21.24 -17.51 -0.07
C LYS A 519 -22.67 -17.91 -0.42
N GLY A 520 -22.87 -19.19 -0.70
CA GLY A 520 -24.21 -19.74 -0.93
C GLY A 520 -24.92 -19.19 -2.16
N ILE A 521 -24.19 -18.79 -3.21
CA ILE A 521 -24.79 -18.27 -4.46
C ILE A 521 -25.59 -19.37 -5.16
N ARG A 522 -26.90 -19.18 -5.33
CA ARG A 522 -27.84 -20.14 -5.93
C ARG A 522 -28.90 -19.44 -6.76
N LEU A 523 -29.27 -20.03 -7.89
CA LEU A 523 -30.45 -19.65 -8.67
C LEU A 523 -31.63 -20.53 -8.28
N ILE A 524 -32.80 -19.92 -8.05
CA ILE A 524 -34.03 -20.61 -7.63
C ILE A 524 -35.16 -20.23 -8.58
N ASP A 525 -35.99 -21.20 -8.94
CA ASP A 525 -37.18 -20.98 -9.78
C ASP A 525 -38.41 -21.64 -9.14
N MET A 526 -39.54 -20.95 -9.10
CA MET A 526 -40.81 -21.45 -8.54
C MET A 526 -40.71 -22.10 -7.13
N ASN A 527 -39.85 -21.59 -6.24
CA ASN A 527 -39.54 -22.17 -4.92
C ASN A 527 -38.95 -23.59 -4.94
N VAL A 528 -38.52 -24.09 -6.09
CA VAL A 528 -37.68 -25.28 -6.19
C VAL A 528 -36.24 -24.80 -6.27
N GLU A 529 -35.42 -25.18 -5.29
CA GLU A 529 -33.98 -25.09 -5.47
C GLU A 529 -33.62 -25.95 -6.67
N ILE A 530 -33.20 -25.32 -7.77
CA ILE A 530 -32.66 -26.05 -8.91
C ILE A 530 -31.27 -26.50 -8.47
N ALA A 531 -31.22 -27.66 -7.79
CA ALA A 531 -30.02 -28.19 -7.16
C ALA A 531 -28.88 -28.51 -8.16
N ASP A 532 -29.18 -28.50 -9.47
CA ASP A 532 -28.33 -29.12 -10.50
C ASP A 532 -27.77 -28.15 -11.56
N GLU A 533 -28.02 -26.83 -11.48
CA GLU A 533 -27.26 -25.90 -12.32
C GLU A 533 -25.98 -25.48 -11.61
N TYR A 534 -24.88 -26.13 -12.02
CA TYR A 534 -23.54 -25.63 -11.77
C TYR A 534 -23.41 -24.26 -12.42
N LEU A 535 -23.67 -23.20 -11.64
CA LEU A 535 -23.37 -21.84 -12.05
C LEU A 535 -21.90 -21.75 -12.44
N LYS A 536 -21.64 -21.31 -13.66
CA LYS A 536 -20.29 -21.11 -14.15
C LYS A 536 -19.81 -19.76 -13.67
N TYR A 537 -18.72 -19.76 -12.90
CA TYR A 537 -18.08 -18.55 -12.40
C TYR A 537 -16.93 -18.16 -13.32
N ASN A 538 -16.87 -16.88 -13.68
CA ASN A 538 -15.70 -16.25 -14.27
C ASN A 538 -15.19 -15.18 -13.30
N SER A 539 -13.97 -15.36 -12.80
CA SER A 539 -13.38 -14.52 -11.77
C SER A 539 -12.28 -13.65 -12.35
N SER A 540 -12.21 -12.40 -11.89
CA SER A 540 -11.13 -11.47 -12.15
C SER A 540 -10.87 -10.74 -10.83
N GLY A 541 -9.81 -11.10 -10.10
CA GLY A 541 -9.51 -10.56 -8.78
C GLY A 541 -10.26 -11.22 -7.61
N PHE A 542 -11.50 -11.68 -7.80
CA PHE A 542 -12.19 -12.48 -6.77
C PHE A 542 -11.51 -13.84 -6.59
N VAL A 543 -11.34 -14.28 -5.35
CA VAL A 543 -10.67 -15.55 -5.03
C VAL A 543 -11.46 -16.38 -4.02
N LEU A 544 -11.43 -17.71 -4.18
CA LEU A 544 -12.10 -18.61 -3.26
C LEU A 544 -11.22 -18.90 -2.05
N VAL A 545 -11.62 -18.42 -0.87
CA VAL A 545 -10.83 -18.48 0.37
C VAL A 545 -11.54 -19.23 1.49
N ASP A 546 -10.78 -19.58 2.52
CA ASP A 546 -11.26 -20.02 3.82
C ASP A 546 -11.01 -18.95 4.91
N ASP A 547 -11.42 -19.26 6.14
CA ASP A 547 -11.39 -18.32 7.28
C ASP A 547 -9.96 -17.97 7.77
N PHE A 548 -8.94 -18.73 7.38
CA PHE A 548 -7.64 -18.70 8.05
C PHE A 548 -6.46 -18.72 7.07
N VAL A 549 -5.44 -17.93 7.39
CA VAL A 549 -4.12 -17.99 6.72
C VAL A 549 -3.09 -18.64 7.64
N LYS A 550 -2.01 -19.15 7.04
CA LYS A 550 -0.87 -19.64 7.83
C LYS A 550 -0.25 -18.46 8.58
N GLN A 551 -0.07 -18.61 9.88
CA GLN A 551 0.63 -17.60 10.69
C GLN A 551 2.12 -17.90 10.69
N ASN A 552 2.94 -16.90 10.41
CA ASN A 552 4.39 -16.96 10.57
C ASN A 552 4.86 -15.87 11.55
N PHE A 553 6.04 -16.04 12.14
CA PHE A 553 6.63 -15.07 13.05
C PHE A 553 8.09 -14.80 12.70
N LEU A 554 8.53 -13.57 12.94
CA LEU A 554 9.93 -13.22 13.09
C LEU A 554 10.27 -13.33 14.57
N PHE A 555 11.35 -14.05 14.92
CA PHE A 555 11.87 -14.16 16.28
C PHE A 555 13.38 -13.95 16.27
N GLN A 556 13.84 -12.87 16.92
CA GLN A 556 15.26 -12.53 17.00
C GLN A 556 15.67 -12.23 18.44
N VAL A 557 16.89 -12.62 18.79
CA VAL A 557 17.49 -12.33 20.11
C VAL A 557 18.72 -11.47 19.92
N LEU A 558 18.75 -10.32 20.59
CA LEU A 558 19.84 -9.36 20.54
C LEU A 558 20.60 -9.39 21.86
N LYS A 559 21.88 -9.70 21.80
CA LYS A 559 22.76 -9.83 22.97
C LYS A 559 23.74 -8.67 23.03
N LYS A 560 23.69 -7.89 24.11
CA LYS A 560 24.65 -6.82 24.36
C LYS A 560 25.83 -7.35 25.17
N LEU A 561 26.98 -7.46 24.52
CA LEU A 561 28.22 -7.89 25.13
C LEU A 561 28.78 -6.85 26.13
N PRO A 562 29.68 -7.23 27.06
CA PRO A 562 30.38 -6.28 27.92
C PRO A 562 31.06 -5.12 27.18
N SER A 563 31.56 -5.38 25.97
CA SER A 563 32.17 -4.39 25.09
C SER A 563 31.20 -3.31 24.61
N GLY A 564 29.89 -3.52 24.75
CA GLY A 564 28.83 -2.66 24.23
C GLY A 564 28.38 -3.02 22.82
N LYS A 565 29.08 -3.94 22.13
CA LYS A 565 28.65 -4.49 20.83
C LYS A 565 27.41 -5.38 20.99
N TYR A 566 26.58 -5.38 19.96
CA TYR A 566 25.43 -6.28 19.86
C TYR A 566 25.75 -7.45 18.94
N VAL A 567 25.27 -8.63 19.32
CA VAL A 567 25.16 -9.82 18.47
C VAL A 567 23.67 -10.06 18.23
N VAL A 568 23.30 -10.34 16.98
CA VAL A 568 21.91 -10.54 16.56
C VAL A 568 21.78 -11.98 16.11
N ASP A 569 20.94 -12.74 16.82
CA ASP A 569 20.64 -14.13 16.49
C ASP A 569 19.23 -14.21 15.89
N ASN A 570 19.14 -14.60 14.62
CA ASN A 570 17.88 -14.88 13.94
C ASN A 570 17.46 -16.32 14.22
N ILE A 571 16.32 -16.52 14.87
CA ILE A 571 15.90 -17.83 15.35
C ILE A 571 14.80 -18.37 14.44
N SER A 572 15.07 -19.52 13.81
CA SER A 572 14.05 -20.23 13.04
C SER A 572 13.07 -20.92 13.98
N LEU A 573 11.77 -20.76 13.71
CA LEU A 573 10.72 -21.49 14.41
C LEU A 573 10.39 -22.79 13.68
N ASP A 574 9.90 -23.78 14.42
CA ASP A 574 9.39 -25.02 13.85
C ASP A 574 8.01 -24.85 13.16
N GLU A 575 7.47 -25.94 12.64
CA GLU A 575 6.16 -25.95 11.96
C GLU A 575 4.97 -25.58 12.87
N PHE A 576 5.19 -25.57 14.20
CA PHE A 576 4.21 -25.19 15.21
C PHE A 576 4.45 -23.77 15.74
N ASN A 577 5.35 -23.01 15.12
CA ASN A 577 5.80 -21.70 15.57
C ASN A 577 6.38 -21.73 17.00
N GLU A 578 7.14 -22.78 17.34
CA GLU A 578 7.85 -22.90 18.60
C GLU A 578 9.38 -22.82 18.40
N ALA A 579 10.06 -22.20 19.37
CA ALA A 579 11.50 -22.28 19.52
C ALA A 579 11.91 -22.05 20.98
N LEU A 580 13.01 -22.66 21.39
CA LEU A 580 13.68 -22.41 22.67
C LEU A 580 15.08 -21.87 22.39
N TYR A 581 15.37 -20.70 22.92
CA TYR A 581 16.69 -20.07 22.88
C TYR A 581 17.30 -20.07 24.28
N LEU A 582 18.57 -20.42 24.38
CA LEU A 582 19.30 -20.49 25.65
C LEU A 582 20.32 -19.34 25.71
N VAL A 583 20.31 -18.60 26.81
CA VAL A 583 21.31 -17.60 27.16
C VAL A 583 22.14 -18.15 28.31
N ASP A 584 23.44 -18.31 28.09
CA ASP A 584 24.37 -18.75 29.14
C ASP A 584 24.82 -17.53 29.97
N LYS A 585 24.79 -17.66 31.30
CA LYS A 585 25.29 -16.60 32.20
C LYS A 585 26.77 -16.31 31.98
N GLU A 586 27.55 -17.29 31.51
CA GLU A 586 28.98 -17.15 31.25
C GLU A 586 29.27 -16.19 30.08
N GLU A 587 28.27 -15.89 29.23
CA GLU A 587 28.38 -14.84 28.21
C GLU A 587 28.48 -13.43 28.82
N ASN A 588 28.17 -13.26 30.11
CA ASN A 588 28.27 -12.02 30.88
C ASN A 588 27.59 -10.83 30.17
N LEU A 589 26.39 -11.08 29.65
CA LEU A 589 25.65 -10.11 28.85
C LEU A 589 25.15 -8.94 29.70
N LYS A 590 25.30 -7.72 29.17
CA LYS A 590 24.75 -6.51 29.78
C LYS A 590 23.23 -6.41 29.61
N GLU A 591 22.73 -6.95 28.51
CA GLU A 591 21.34 -6.87 28.10
C GLU A 591 21.04 -8.01 27.12
N VAL A 592 19.85 -8.58 27.24
CA VAL A 592 19.22 -9.43 26.24
C VAL A 592 17.93 -8.75 25.82
N ALA A 593 17.75 -8.56 24.52
CA ALA A 593 16.49 -8.11 23.94
C ALA A 593 15.91 -9.17 23.01
N VAL A 594 14.59 -9.24 22.98
CA VAL A 594 13.82 -10.16 22.14
C VAL A 594 12.95 -9.31 21.22
N VAL A 595 12.97 -9.62 19.93
CA VAL A 595 12.20 -8.96 18.89
C VAL A 595 11.24 -9.97 18.29
N VAL A 596 9.94 -9.65 18.30
CA VAL A 596 8.88 -10.51 17.78
C VAL A 596 7.98 -9.72 16.84
N SER A 597 7.73 -10.24 15.65
CA SER A 597 6.77 -9.68 14.67
C SER A 597 5.87 -10.76 14.11
N GLY A 598 4.61 -10.43 13.84
CA GLY A 598 3.76 -11.26 12.96
C GLY A 598 4.23 -11.11 11.51
N MET A 599 4.24 -12.17 10.72
CA MET A 599 4.82 -12.19 9.37
C MET A 599 3.85 -12.76 8.32
N THR A 600 2.57 -12.42 8.43
CA THR A 600 1.52 -12.89 7.51
C THR A 600 0.82 -11.70 6.84
N GLY A 601 1.07 -11.47 5.55
CA GLY A 601 0.67 -10.23 4.87
C GLY A 601 -0.80 -10.10 4.48
N LEU A 602 -1.54 -11.20 4.36
CA LEU A 602 -2.93 -11.21 3.89
C LEU A 602 -3.98 -11.00 5.00
N THR A 603 -3.60 -10.38 6.12
CA THR A 603 -4.53 -10.14 7.24
C THR A 603 -4.12 -8.94 8.08
N GLN A 604 -5.11 -8.25 8.63
CA GLN A 604 -4.93 -7.20 9.65
C GLN A 604 -5.12 -7.75 11.07
N GLN A 605 -5.46 -9.04 11.19
CA GLN A 605 -5.70 -9.67 12.49
C GLN A 605 -4.36 -9.92 13.21
N PRO A 606 -4.25 -9.56 14.50
CA PRO A 606 -3.00 -9.69 15.23
C PRO A 606 -2.64 -11.15 15.47
N ALA A 607 -1.35 -11.45 15.35
CA ALA A 607 -0.77 -12.72 15.75
C ALA A 607 -0.75 -12.86 17.28
N LYS A 608 -0.90 -14.09 17.77
CA LYS A 608 -0.92 -14.45 19.19
C LYS A 608 0.30 -15.29 19.52
N PHE A 609 1.07 -14.91 20.52
CA PHE A 609 2.18 -15.72 20.98
C PHE A 609 2.32 -15.70 22.50
N THR A 610 2.91 -16.76 23.01
CA THR A 610 3.33 -16.90 24.39
C THR A 610 4.85 -16.80 24.45
N LEU A 611 5.36 -16.02 25.40
CA LEU A 611 6.77 -15.95 25.73
C LEU A 611 6.95 -16.52 27.14
N SER A 612 7.69 -17.62 27.25
CA SER A 612 8.02 -18.26 28.52
C SER A 612 9.50 -18.08 28.81
N VAL A 613 9.83 -17.38 29.90
CA VAL A 613 11.21 -17.12 30.32
C VAL A 613 11.48 -17.83 31.63
N SER A 614 12.47 -18.71 31.67
CA SER A 614 12.85 -19.51 32.84
C SER A 614 14.27 -19.22 33.29
N GLU A 615 14.50 -19.15 34.60
CA GLU A 615 15.84 -19.06 35.20
C GLU A 615 16.32 -20.43 35.65
N GLY A 616 17.57 -20.75 35.34
CA GLY A 616 18.17 -22.04 35.68
C GLY A 616 17.62 -23.12 34.75
N LEU A 617 18.47 -23.65 33.88
CA LEU A 617 18.13 -24.88 33.18
C LEU A 617 18.16 -25.99 34.23
N ASP A 618 16.98 -26.44 34.66
CA ASP A 618 16.85 -27.71 35.37
C ASP A 618 17.36 -28.78 34.41
N ASN A 619 18.60 -29.22 34.63
CA ASN A 619 19.24 -30.35 33.96
C ASN A 619 18.44 -31.65 34.16
#